data_AF-A0A6G2UB21-F1
#
_entry.id   AF-A0A6G2UB21-F1
#
_cell.length_a   1.000
_cell.length_b   1.000
_cell.length_c   1.000
_cell.angle_alpha   90.00
_cell.angle_beta   90.00
_cell.angle_gamma   90.00
#
_symmetry.space_group_name_H-M   'P 1'
#
loop_
_entity.id
_entity.type
_entity.pdbx_description
1 polymer ?
#
loop_
_entity_poly.entity_id
_entity_poly.type
_entity_poly.pdbx_seq_one_letter_code
_entity_poly.pdbx_strand_id
1 'polypeptide(L)'
;MDGQYYKEYWGEGSRRARNAARYGQSDGIAFEEGVDGFVPYAGGLYDNVELTRSKLTATMISCGATTLQRFHEEAVMVQVSERSYEQNTAEVRLRERSVDSGE
;
A
#
# COMPACT_ATOMS: atom_id res chain seq x y z
N MET A 1 -7.87 4.84 24.00
CA MET A 1 -7.52 5.39 22.68
C MET A 1 -6.60 4.37 22.01
N ASP A 2 -7.30 3.44 21.37
CA ASP A 2 -7.00 2.43 20.35
C ASP A 2 -5.84 1.44 20.46
N GLY A 3 -4.93 1.51 21.45
CA GLY A 3 -3.94 0.44 21.69
C GLY A 3 -3.07 0.07 20.48
N GLN A 4 -3.10 0.91 19.44
CA GLN A 4 -2.50 0.65 18.15
C GLN A 4 -1.09 1.21 18.17
N TYR A 5 -0.12 0.37 17.83
CA TYR A 5 1.27 0.79 17.71
C TYR A 5 1.49 1.49 16.38
N TYR A 6 2.34 2.52 16.38
CA TYR A 6 2.68 3.32 15.21
C TYR A 6 4.19 3.39 15.00
N LYS A 7 4.59 3.67 13.76
CA LYS A 7 5.97 3.99 13.38
C LYS A 7 6.01 5.35 12.69
N GLU A 8 7.08 6.11 12.92
CA GLU A 8 7.32 7.37 12.22
C GLU A 8 7.47 7.14 10.71
N TYR A 9 6.97 8.08 9.93
CA TYR A 9 7.06 8.10 8.48
C TYR A 9 7.20 9.54 8.00
N TRP A 10 8.20 9.80 7.17
CA TRP A 10 8.40 11.10 6.55
C TRP A 10 8.81 10.97 5.09
N GLY A 11 8.34 11.90 4.26
CA GLY A 11 8.75 12.01 2.86
C GLY A 11 10.13 12.66 2.73
N GLU A 12 10.86 12.32 1.68
CA GLU A 12 12.19 12.87 1.37
C GLU A 12 12.19 14.40 1.14
N GLY A 13 11.04 14.95 0.73
CA GLY A 13 10.83 16.39 0.54
C GLY A 13 10.38 17.13 1.81
N SER A 14 10.28 16.43 2.95
CA SER A 14 9.91 17.05 4.23
C SER A 14 11.06 17.88 4.79
N ARG A 15 10.74 18.82 5.69
CA ARG A 15 11.73 19.58 6.46
C ARG A 15 12.63 18.71 7.33
N ARG A 16 12.17 17.49 7.67
CA ARG A 16 12.92 16.47 8.42
C ARG A 16 14.01 15.84 7.56
N ALA A 17 13.69 15.41 6.33
CA ALA A 17 14.64 14.72 5.45
C ALA A 17 15.58 15.67 4.68
N ARG A 18 15.07 16.81 4.17
CA ARG A 18 15.85 17.81 3.42
C ARG A 18 16.60 17.25 2.20
N ASN A 19 16.07 16.22 1.54
CA ASN A 19 16.70 15.62 0.38
C ASN A 19 16.46 16.44 -0.90
N ALA A 20 17.15 17.58 -1.02
CA ALA A 20 17.04 18.48 -2.17
C ALA A 20 17.50 17.83 -3.49
N ALA A 21 18.46 16.90 -3.43
CA ALA A 21 19.00 16.20 -4.60
C ALA A 21 17.93 15.38 -5.34
N ARG A 22 16.98 14.76 -4.61
CA ARG A 22 15.85 14.04 -5.21
C ARG A 22 14.99 14.92 -6.11
N TYR A 23 14.89 16.21 -5.78
CA TYR A 23 14.05 17.18 -6.49
C TYR A 23 14.85 18.05 -7.46
N GLY A 24 16.12 17.73 -7.69
CA GLY A 24 16.99 18.50 -8.58
C GLY A 24 17.25 19.93 -8.10
N GLN A 25 17.09 20.20 -6.80
CA GLN A 25 17.28 21.53 -6.23
C GLN A 25 18.73 21.66 -5.72
N SER A 26 19.46 22.66 -6.23
CA SER A 26 20.89 22.84 -5.95
C SER A 26 21.18 23.57 -4.64
N ASP A 27 20.32 24.51 -4.24
CA ASP A 27 20.54 25.42 -3.10
C ASP A 27 19.72 25.05 -1.86
N GLY A 28 19.34 23.77 -1.73
CA GLY A 28 18.46 23.26 -0.68
C GLY A 28 16.99 23.20 -1.10
N ILE A 29 16.11 22.82 -0.17
CA ILE A 29 14.67 22.69 -0.43
C ILE A 29 14.02 24.08 -0.46
N ALA A 30 13.46 24.48 -1.61
CA ALA A 30 12.78 25.76 -1.82
C ALA A 30 11.44 25.85 -1.06
N PHE A 31 10.68 24.77 -1.05
CA PHE A 31 9.45 24.61 -0.26
C PHE A 31 9.22 23.13 0.07
N GLU A 32 8.50 22.85 1.15
CA GLU A 32 8.27 21.49 1.63
C GLU A 32 7.31 20.71 0.71
N GLU A 33 7.81 19.61 0.13
CA GLU A 33 7.06 18.72 -0.79
C GLU A 33 6.68 17.38 -0.13
N GLY A 34 7.17 17.13 1.10
CA GLY A 34 6.90 15.91 1.86
C GLY A 34 6.23 16.20 3.20
N VAL A 35 5.51 15.22 3.73
CA VAL A 35 4.90 15.26 5.06
C VAL A 35 5.73 14.48 6.08
N ASP A 36 5.54 14.77 7.36
CA ASP A 36 6.05 14.01 8.51
C ASP A 36 4.87 13.56 9.36
N GLY A 37 4.85 12.29 9.78
CA GLY A 37 3.72 11.69 10.46
C GLY A 37 3.97 10.26 10.89
N PHE A 38 2.88 9.50 11.03
CA PHE A 38 2.90 8.15 11.56
C PHE A 38 2.12 7.18 10.67
N VAL A 39 2.60 5.93 10.59
CA VAL A 39 1.92 4.81 9.96
C VAL A 39 1.64 3.71 10.99
N PRO A 40 0.52 2.98 10.89
CA PRO A 40 0.25 1.85 11.78
C PRO A 40 1.36 0.79 11.67
N TYR A 41 1.75 0.21 12.80
CA TYR A 41 2.70 -0.90 12.81
C TYR A 41 2.05 -2.16 12.22
N ALA A 42 2.61 -2.64 11.10
CA ALA A 42 2.08 -3.77 10.36
C ALA A 42 2.69 -5.14 10.74
N GLY A 43 3.62 -5.20 11.70
CA GLY A 43 4.33 -6.44 12.04
C GLY A 43 5.61 -6.67 11.23
N GLY A 44 5.97 -7.94 11.05
CA GLY A 44 7.21 -8.37 10.37
C GLY A 44 7.18 -8.17 8.86
N LEU A 45 8.31 -7.80 8.26
CA LEU A 45 8.40 -7.57 6.82
C LEU A 45 8.11 -8.85 6.02
N TYR A 46 8.66 -9.99 6.45
CA TYR A 46 8.52 -11.27 5.77
C TYR A 46 7.05 -11.66 5.58
N ASP A 47 6.26 -11.63 6.66
CA ASP A 47 4.85 -12.04 6.64
C ASP A 47 4.01 -11.13 5.72
N ASN A 48 4.25 -9.82 5.79
CA ASN A 48 3.54 -8.84 4.98
C ASN A 48 3.86 -8.95 3.48
N VAL A 49 5.14 -9.15 3.16
CA VAL A 49 5.59 -9.32 1.76
C VAL A 49 5.10 -10.64 1.21
N GLU A 50 5.17 -11.73 1.99
CA GLU A 50 4.70 -13.06 1.57
C GLU A 50 3.18 -13.07 1.30
N LEU A 51 2.39 -12.44 2.18
CA LEU A 51 0.96 -12.26 1.98
C LEU A 51 0.66 -11.43 0.73
N THR A 52 1.39 -10.33 0.53
CA THR A 52 1.22 -9.46 -0.65
C THR A 52 1.56 -10.20 -1.93
N ARG A 53 2.68 -10.94 -1.94
CA ARG A 53 3.09 -11.77 -3.07
C ARG A 53 2.04 -12.82 -3.39
N SER A 54 1.49 -13.48 -2.37
CA SER A 54 0.44 -14.50 -2.54
C SER A 54 -0.81 -13.92 -3.21
N LYS A 55 -1.25 -12.72 -2.80
CA LYS A 55 -2.38 -12.02 -3.45
C LYS A 55 -2.08 -11.68 -4.90
N LEU A 56 -0.89 -11.13 -5.19
CA LEU A 56 -0.48 -10.80 -6.56
C LEU A 56 -0.45 -12.05 -7.45
N THR A 57 0.13 -13.15 -6.98
CA THR A 57 0.16 -14.41 -7.71
C THR A 57 -1.24 -14.96 -7.97
N ALA A 58 -2.13 -14.93 -6.96
CA ALA A 58 -3.52 -15.35 -7.13
C ALA A 58 -4.24 -14.51 -8.20
N THR A 59 -4.08 -13.19 -8.19
CA THR A 59 -4.64 -12.29 -9.20
C THR A 59 -4.09 -12.58 -10.60
N MET A 60 -2.77 -12.77 -10.76
CA MET A 60 -2.18 -13.12 -12.07
C MET A 60 -2.76 -14.42 -12.61
N ILE A 61 -2.87 -15.45 -11.77
CA ILE A 61 -3.46 -16.75 -12.16
C ILE A 61 -4.94 -16.58 -12.55
N SER A 62 -5.73 -15.79 -11.81
CA SER A 62 -7.12 -15.48 -12.17
C SER A 62 -7.23 -14.78 -13.52
N CYS A 63 -6.23 -13.98 -13.89
CA CYS A 63 -6.14 -13.35 -15.22
C CYS A 63 -5.51 -14.26 -16.28
N GLY A 64 -5.20 -15.52 -15.98
CA GLY A 64 -4.63 -16.48 -16.93
C GLY A 64 -3.12 -16.34 -17.17
N ALA A 65 -2.41 -15.57 -16.32
CA ALA A 65 -0.99 -15.31 -16.45
C ALA A 65 -0.15 -16.03 -15.37
N THR A 66 0.99 -16.58 -15.77
CA THR A 66 1.98 -17.20 -14.87
C THR A 66 3.30 -16.44 -14.79
N THR A 67 3.45 -15.39 -15.60
CA THR A 67 4.61 -14.50 -15.62
C THR A 67 4.15 -13.04 -15.61
N LEU A 68 4.98 -12.15 -15.07
CA LEU A 68 4.70 -10.71 -15.05
C LEU A 68 4.56 -10.13 -16.46
N GLN A 69 5.39 -10.59 -17.41
CA GLN A 69 5.34 -10.15 -18.80
C GLN A 69 3.99 -10.47 -19.43
N ARG A 70 3.53 -11.72 -19.28
CA ARG A 70 2.23 -12.15 -19.80
C ARG A 70 1.09 -11.41 -19.14
N PHE A 71 1.16 -11.19 -17.83
CA PHE A 71 0.16 -10.39 -17.11
C PHE A 71 0.10 -8.96 -17.66
N HIS A 72 1.23 -8.32 -17.95
CA HIS A 72 1.27 -6.98 -18.51
C HIS A 72 0.65 -6.89 -19.92
N GLU A 73 0.88 -7.91 -20.75
CA GLU A 73 0.39 -7.95 -22.13
C GLU A 73 -1.09 -8.34 -22.23
N GLU A 74 -1.56 -9.24 -21.37
CA GLU A 74 -2.89 -9.87 -21.49
C GLU A 74 -3.93 -9.33 -20.49
N ALA A 75 -3.53 -8.62 -19.43
CA ALA A 75 -4.47 -8.14 -18.42
C ALA A 75 -5.50 -7.17 -19.03
N VAL A 76 -6.78 -7.50 -18.84
CA VAL A 76 -7.88 -6.61 -19.21
C VAL A 76 -8.21 -5.70 -18.05
N MET A 77 -7.98 -4.41 -18.23
CA MET A 77 -8.34 -3.37 -17.27
C MET A 77 -9.60 -2.64 -17.73
N VAL A 78 -10.51 -2.38 -16.78
CA VAL A 78 -11.75 -1.63 -17.02
C VAL A 78 -11.82 -0.43 -16.09
N GLN A 79 -12.33 0.69 -16.59
CA GLN A 79 -12.58 1.85 -15.75
C GLN A 79 -13.75 1.58 -14.81
N VAL A 80 -13.59 1.93 -13.53
CA VAL A 80 -14.62 1.78 -12.51
C VAL A 80 -15.14 3.17 -12.15
N SER A 81 -16.46 3.35 -12.21
CA SER A 81 -17.11 4.58 -11.75
C SER A 81 -17.13 4.64 -10.22
N GLU A 82 -17.26 5.84 -9.65
CA GLU A 82 -17.41 6.02 -8.19
C GLU A 82 -18.56 5.15 -7.64
N ARG A 83 -19.71 5.11 -8.32
CA ARG A 83 -20.85 4.26 -7.93
C ARG A 83 -20.49 2.78 -7.95
N SER A 84 -19.85 2.30 -9.01
CA SER A 84 -19.41 0.90 -9.10
C SER A 84 -18.39 0.54 -8.01
N TYR A 85 -17.54 1.50 -7.62
CA TYR A 85 -16.58 1.32 -6.53
C TYR A 85 -17.28 1.19 -5.17
N GLU A 86 -18.27 2.03 -4.87
CA GLU A 86 -19.07 1.95 -3.64
C GLU A 86 -19.76 0.57 -3.50
N GLN A 87 -20.24 0.01 -4.62
CA GLN A 87 -20.87 -1.32 -4.62
C GLN A 87 -19.90 -2.48 -4.36
N ASN A 88 -18.57 -2.26 -4.44
CA ASN A 88 -17.59 -3.32 -4.19
C ASN A 88 -17.46 -3.65 -2.68
N THR A 89 -18.00 -2.83 -1.80
CA THR A 89 -18.05 -3.10 -0.36
C THR A 89 -19.03 -4.23 -0.04
N ALA A 90 -18.72 -5.01 1.00
CA ALA A 90 -19.61 -6.04 1.50
C ALA A 90 -20.96 -5.44 1.96
N GLU A 91 -22.05 -5.81 1.29
CA GLU A 91 -23.41 -5.45 1.69
C GLU A 91 -23.88 -6.21 2.95
N VAL A 92 -23.09 -7.18 3.40
CA VAL A 92 -23.39 -8.01 4.57
C VAL A 92 -22.49 -7.66 5.73
N ARG A 93 -23.04 -7.73 6.95
CA ARG A 93 -22.26 -7.56 8.18
C ARG A 93 -21.27 -8.72 8.32
N LEU A 94 -20.01 -8.46 8.04
CA LEU A 94 -18.94 -9.42 8.19
C LEU A 94 -18.77 -9.76 9.67
N ARG A 95 -18.61 -11.06 9.97
CA ARG A 95 -18.16 -11.49 11.28
C ARG A 95 -16.71 -11.06 11.44
N GLU A 96 -16.39 -10.38 12.54
CA GLU A 96 -15.00 -10.06 12.88
C GLU A 96 -14.21 -11.37 12.95
N ARG A 97 -13.11 -11.43 12.18
CA ARG A 97 -12.15 -12.52 12.34
C ARG A 97 -11.44 -12.26 13.65
N SER A 98 -11.63 -13.15 14.63
CA SER A 98 -10.77 -13.21 15.81
C SER A 98 -9.34 -13.33 15.29
N VAL A 99 -8.54 -12.29 15.52
CA VAL A 99 -7.11 -12.34 15.29
C VAL A 99 -6.61 -13.39 16.28
N ASP A 100 -6.24 -14.56 15.77
CA ASP A 100 -5.53 -15.54 16.59
C ASP A 100 -4.18 -14.92 16.89
N SER A 101 -4.06 -14.37 18.10
CA SER A 101 -2.78 -13.97 18.67
C SER A 101 -1.99 -15.25 18.86
N GLY A 102 -1.36 -15.72 17.79
CA GLY A 102 -0.27 -16.67 17.90
C GLY A 102 0.71 -16.07 18.90
N GLU A 103 0.96 -16.86 19.95
CA GLU A 103 1.72 -16.53 21.18
C GLU A 103 2.86 -15.52 21.02
#